data_AF-A0AAD3AAD2-F1
#
_entry.id   AF-A0AAD3AAD2-F1
#
_cell.length_a   1.000
_cell.length_b   1.000
_cell.length_c   1.000
_cell.angle_alpha   90.00
_cell.angle_beta   90.00
_cell.angle_gamma   90.00
#
_symmetry.space_group_name_H-M   'P 1'
#
loop_
_entity.id
_entity.type
_entity.pdbx_description
1 polymer ?
#
loop_
_entity_poly.entity_id
_entity_poly.type
_entity_poly.pdbx_seq_one_letter_code
_entity_poly.pdbx_strand_id
1 'polypeptide(L)'
;MKKVILNISLFVAGVLSFTSCGLDNMDEPESMLTGNVQYKGQNLNLQGTGEAIQLQLYQDNYQLHSPITVYVDQQGRFSAKLFNGTYKLVTKDGNGPWVNKRDTTVVNLNGAAEVNLEVTPYFIVSDAKANLSGNSISVTFKLSKIVETATIDKGIISVGSTGLIDGQNAFRAKNIKADAIKVGTNTFTLDLKSEQLSALKSKPRMTVRIGVKASQADQAIYSPVMDLK
;
A
#
# COMPACT_ATOMS: atom_id res chain seq x y z
N MET A 1 13.42 -67.87 24.51
CA MET A 1 13.95 -66.57 24.98
C MET A 1 14.13 -65.56 23.84
N LYS A 2 14.92 -65.83 22.78
CA LYS A 2 15.13 -64.88 21.66
C LYS A 2 13.85 -64.40 20.95
N LYS A 3 12.86 -65.28 20.73
CA LYS A 3 11.56 -64.92 20.11
C LYS A 3 10.68 -64.02 21.01
N VAL A 4 10.79 -64.17 22.33
CA VAL A 4 10.03 -63.35 23.29
C VAL A 4 10.62 -61.94 23.35
N ILE A 5 11.95 -61.82 23.34
CA ILE A 5 12.66 -60.53 23.30
C ILE A 5 12.37 -59.79 21.98
N LEU A 6 12.38 -60.49 20.84
CA LEU A 6 12.06 -59.89 19.53
C LEU A 6 10.62 -59.35 19.48
N ASN A 7 9.65 -60.08 20.04
CA ASN A 7 8.26 -59.66 20.08
C ASN A 7 8.05 -58.46 21.02
N ILE A 8 8.77 -58.39 22.13
CA ILE A 8 8.75 -57.23 23.04
C ILE A 8 9.36 -56.00 22.34
N SER A 9 10.48 -56.15 21.64
CA SER A 9 11.09 -55.06 20.87
C SER A 9 10.17 -54.55 19.75
N LEU A 10 9.45 -55.44 19.05
CA LEU A 10 8.48 -55.05 18.02
C LEU A 10 7.26 -54.32 18.60
N PHE A 11 6.81 -54.75 19.78
CA PHE A 11 5.70 -54.10 20.49
C PHE A 11 6.08 -52.70 21.00
N VAL A 12 7.26 -52.54 21.58
CA VAL A 12 7.77 -51.24 22.04
C VAL A 12 7.99 -50.27 20.86
N ALA A 13 8.51 -50.76 19.73
CA ALA A 13 8.64 -49.95 18.51
C ALA A 13 7.26 -49.54 17.93
N GLY A 14 6.27 -50.43 18.00
CA GLY A 14 4.89 -50.13 17.61
C GLY A 14 4.24 -49.05 18.48
N VAL A 15 4.43 -49.10 19.81
CA VAL A 15 3.88 -48.09 20.74
C VAL A 15 4.53 -46.72 20.57
N LEU A 16 5.84 -46.66 20.33
CA LEU A 16 6.56 -45.40 20.06
C LEU A 16 6.14 -44.74 18.73
N SER A 17 5.68 -45.55 17.75
CA SER A 17 5.22 -45.06 16.44
C SER A 17 3.92 -44.24 16.51
N PHE A 18 3.12 -44.38 17.58
CA PHE A 18 1.89 -43.60 17.78
C PHE A 18 2.11 -42.25 18.48
N THR A 19 3.34 -41.96 18.93
CA THR A 19 3.68 -40.68 19.60
C THR A 19 4.31 -39.65 18.65
N SER A 20 4.44 -39.99 17.36
CA SER A 20 5.16 -39.17 16.36
C SER A 20 4.30 -38.16 15.58
N CYS A 21 2.99 -38.08 15.82
CA CYS A 21 2.14 -37.08 15.18
C CYS A 21 1.57 -36.12 16.22
N GLY A 22 2.24 -34.99 16.44
CA GLY A 22 1.68 -33.95 17.32
C GLY A 22 2.58 -32.74 17.60
N LEU A 23 3.83 -32.75 17.15
CA LEU A 23 4.80 -31.69 17.48
C LEU A 23 4.84 -30.52 16.48
N ASP A 24 4.03 -30.52 15.42
CA ASP A 24 4.21 -29.60 14.29
C ASP A 24 2.94 -28.90 13.80
N ASN A 25 2.02 -28.57 14.72
CA ASN A 25 0.90 -27.69 14.42
C ASN A 25 0.93 -26.50 15.38
N MET A 26 1.78 -25.52 15.10
CA MET A 26 1.47 -24.16 15.55
C MET A 26 0.19 -23.75 14.81
N ASP A 27 -0.87 -23.43 15.55
CA ASP A 27 -2.11 -22.93 14.94
C ASP A 27 -1.81 -21.74 14.02
N GLU A 28 -2.56 -21.60 12.93
CA GLU A 28 -2.38 -20.45 12.05
C GLU A 28 -2.75 -19.14 12.76
N PRO A 29 -2.14 -18.00 12.40
CA PRO A 29 -2.55 -16.71 12.95
C PRO A 29 -4.02 -16.45 12.58
N GLU A 30 -4.85 -16.12 13.57
CA GLU A 30 -6.28 -15.82 13.36
C GLU A 30 -6.63 -14.34 13.55
N SER A 31 -5.76 -13.56 14.19
CA SER A 31 -6.10 -12.19 14.58
C SER A 31 -5.89 -11.18 13.47
N MET A 32 -6.80 -10.22 13.36
CA MET A 32 -6.79 -9.26 12.27
C MET A 32 -6.39 -7.87 12.75
N LEU A 33 -5.27 -7.36 12.23
CA LEU A 33 -4.93 -5.95 12.31
C LEU A 33 -5.43 -5.25 11.04
N THR A 34 -6.20 -4.18 11.20
CA THR A 34 -6.55 -3.24 10.12
C THR A 34 -6.05 -1.85 10.46
N GLY A 35 -5.88 -1.01 9.44
CA GLY A 35 -5.53 0.37 9.71
C GLY A 35 -5.46 1.27 8.50
N ASN A 36 -5.17 2.54 8.77
CA ASN A 36 -5.10 3.59 7.78
C ASN A 36 -3.81 4.40 7.95
N VAL A 37 -3.15 4.72 6.84
CA VAL A 37 -2.12 5.75 6.77
C VAL A 37 -2.81 7.08 6.50
N GLN A 38 -2.71 8.00 7.45
CA GLN A 38 -3.48 9.24 7.44
C GLN A 38 -2.64 10.47 7.77
N TYR A 39 -3.19 11.63 7.43
CA TYR A 39 -2.71 12.92 7.89
C TYR A 39 -3.90 13.72 8.42
N LYS A 40 -3.83 14.13 9.68
CA LYS A 40 -4.91 14.90 10.34
C LYS A 40 -6.27 14.22 10.22
N GLY A 41 -6.30 12.90 10.43
CA GLY A 41 -7.54 12.10 10.36
C GLY A 41 -8.09 11.84 8.95
N GLN A 42 -7.37 12.22 7.89
CA GLN A 42 -7.75 11.89 6.51
C GLN A 42 -6.81 10.86 5.91
N ASN A 43 -7.37 9.77 5.37
CA ASN A 43 -6.61 8.76 4.66
C ASN A 43 -5.87 9.35 3.46
N LEU A 44 -4.61 8.96 3.30
CA LEU A 44 -3.83 9.35 2.13
C LEU A 44 -4.17 8.48 0.93
N ASN A 45 -4.18 9.09 -0.25
CA ASN A 45 -4.34 8.37 -1.52
C ASN A 45 -2.94 8.06 -2.06
N LEU A 46 -2.62 6.78 -2.19
CA LEU A 46 -1.26 6.29 -2.42
C LEU A 46 -1.16 5.45 -3.69
N GLN A 47 0.08 5.10 -4.06
CA GLN A 47 0.34 4.05 -5.04
C GLN A 47 0.03 2.69 -4.41
N GLY A 48 -1.00 2.02 -4.92
CA GLY A 48 -1.49 0.76 -4.35
C GLY A 48 -1.07 -0.50 -5.13
N THR A 49 -0.11 -0.39 -6.05
CA THR A 49 0.37 -1.51 -6.86
C THR A 49 1.88 -1.70 -6.71
N GLY A 50 2.37 -2.91 -7.03
CA GLY A 50 3.80 -3.23 -7.07
C GLY A 50 4.50 -3.11 -5.72
N GLU A 51 3.79 -3.37 -4.62
CA GLU A 51 4.35 -3.33 -3.25
C GLU A 51 4.99 -1.98 -2.89
N ALA A 52 4.52 -0.89 -3.54
CA ALA A 52 5.17 0.41 -3.52
C ALA A 52 5.21 1.07 -2.13
N ILE A 53 4.23 0.78 -1.27
CA ILE A 53 4.16 1.32 0.09
C ILE A 53 4.12 0.15 1.07
N GLN A 54 5.06 0.19 2.01
CA GLN A 54 5.30 -0.85 2.99
C GLN A 54 5.41 -0.24 4.38
N LEU A 55 4.76 -0.90 5.33
CA LEU A 55 4.91 -0.71 6.76
C LEU A 55 5.64 -1.91 7.34
N GLN A 56 6.16 -1.76 8.55
CA GLN A 56 6.89 -2.79 9.25
C GLN A 56 6.31 -2.97 10.65
N LEU A 57 5.99 -4.21 10.99
CA LEU A 57 5.61 -4.62 12.33
C LEU A 57 6.77 -5.37 12.99
N TYR A 58 7.15 -4.92 14.17
CA TYR A 58 8.15 -5.58 15.00
C TYR A 58 7.49 -6.17 16.25
N GLN A 59 7.96 -7.34 16.67
CA GLN A 59 7.66 -7.90 17.99
C GLN A 59 8.93 -7.91 18.82
N ASP A 60 8.81 -7.51 20.09
CA ASP A 60 9.91 -7.64 21.03
C ASP A 60 10.12 -9.13 21.35
N ASN A 61 11.38 -9.51 21.60
CA ASN A 61 11.78 -10.87 22.01
C ASN A 61 11.52 -12.01 21.00
N TYR A 62 11.20 -11.70 19.73
CA TYR A 62 11.19 -12.71 18.68
C TYR A 62 12.64 -12.99 18.23
N GLN A 63 13.02 -14.26 18.10
CA GLN A 63 14.42 -14.69 17.84
C GLN A 63 15.01 -14.08 16.57
N LEU A 64 14.18 -13.81 15.58
CA LEU A 64 14.53 -13.11 14.36
C LEU A 64 13.99 -11.68 14.46
N HIS A 65 14.89 -10.69 14.57
CA HIS A 65 14.53 -9.27 14.54
C HIS A 65 14.05 -8.77 13.16
N SER A 66 13.58 -9.69 12.31
CA SER A 66 13.03 -9.38 11.00
C SER A 66 11.61 -8.85 11.15
N PRO A 67 11.27 -7.70 10.54
CA PRO A 67 9.92 -7.18 10.58
C PRO A 67 8.97 -8.02 9.74
N ILE A 68 7.70 -8.04 10.13
CA ILE A 68 6.60 -8.45 9.25
C ILE A 68 6.27 -7.25 8.36
N THR A 69 6.40 -7.42 7.04
CA THR A 69 6.04 -6.39 6.06
C THR A 69 4.53 -6.37 5.85
N VAL A 70 3.95 -5.17 5.91
CA VAL A 70 2.53 -4.94 5.63
C VAL A 70 2.41 -3.98 4.46
N TYR A 71 1.56 -4.31 3.47
CA TYR A 71 1.37 -3.49 2.28
C TYR A 71 0.19 -2.55 2.44
N VAL A 72 0.33 -1.34 1.90
CA VAL A 72 -0.72 -0.31 1.93
C VAL A 72 -1.37 -0.20 0.56
N ASP A 73 -2.70 -0.15 0.54
CA ASP A 73 -3.49 0.01 -0.68
C ASP A 73 -3.54 1.47 -1.17
N GLN A 74 -4.19 1.66 -2.31
CA GLN A 74 -4.29 2.98 -2.94
C GLN A 74 -5.10 4.03 -2.16
N GLN A 75 -5.88 3.60 -1.17
CA GLN A 75 -6.70 4.44 -0.27
C GLN A 75 -6.05 4.60 1.11
N GLY A 76 -4.78 4.21 1.24
CA GLY A 76 -4.03 4.31 2.47
C GLY A 76 -4.40 3.24 3.49
N ARG A 77 -5.20 2.23 3.13
CA ARG A 77 -5.61 1.16 4.05
C ARG A 77 -4.61 0.04 4.04
N PHE A 78 -4.46 -0.63 5.16
CA PHE A 78 -3.66 -1.84 5.27
C PHE A 78 -4.33 -2.86 6.18
N SER A 79 -3.95 -4.10 6.01
CA SER A 79 -4.36 -5.17 6.91
C SER A 79 -3.33 -6.29 6.98
N ALA A 80 -3.32 -7.01 8.11
CA ALA A 80 -2.44 -8.14 8.34
C ALA A 80 -3.13 -9.17 9.26
N LYS A 81 -3.07 -10.45 8.88
CA LYS A 81 -3.46 -11.59 9.73
C LYS A 81 -2.24 -12.01 10.56
N LEU A 82 -2.35 -11.98 11.88
CA LEU A 82 -1.24 -12.07 12.83
C LEU A 82 -1.65 -12.91 14.05
N PHE A 83 -0.67 -13.33 14.85
CA PHE A 83 -0.94 -13.88 16.18
C PHE A 83 -1.30 -12.79 17.18
N ASN A 84 -2.03 -13.16 18.23
CA ASN A 84 -2.19 -12.29 19.40
C ASN A 84 -0.82 -11.85 19.94
N GLY A 85 -0.70 -10.59 20.33
CA GLY A 85 0.53 -10.05 20.88
C GLY A 85 0.64 -8.53 20.77
N THR A 86 1.74 -8.01 21.30
CA THR A 86 2.10 -6.60 21.17
C THR A 86 3.05 -6.41 20.00
N TYR A 87 2.69 -5.51 19.09
CA TYR A 87 3.49 -5.15 17.92
C TYR A 87 3.86 -3.66 17.95
N LYS A 88 4.98 -3.34 17.34
CA LYS A 88 5.44 -1.97 17.04
C LYS A 88 5.30 -1.74 15.54
N LEU A 89 4.33 -0.93 15.15
CA LEU A 89 4.09 -0.52 13.77
C LEU A 89 4.91 0.74 13.47
N VAL A 90 5.70 0.69 12.40
CA VAL A 90 6.49 1.82 11.88
C VAL A 90 6.39 1.88 10.36
N THR A 91 6.64 3.06 9.78
CA THR A 91 6.88 3.18 8.34
C THR A 91 8.21 2.54 7.96
N LYS A 92 8.28 1.93 6.77
CA LYS A 92 9.56 1.51 6.20
C LYS A 92 10.43 2.73 5.90
N ASP A 93 11.72 2.60 6.16
CA ASP A 93 12.69 3.69 5.99
C ASP A 93 12.70 4.22 4.55
N GLY A 94 12.55 5.54 4.40
CA GLY A 94 12.57 6.23 3.11
C GLY A 94 11.44 5.83 2.14
N ASN A 95 10.40 5.14 2.61
CA ASN A 95 9.31 4.64 1.77
C ASN A 95 7.99 5.37 2.04
N GLY A 96 7.51 6.07 1.02
CA GLY A 96 6.26 6.81 1.00
C GLY A 96 6.44 8.32 0.71
N PRO A 97 5.34 9.01 0.36
CA PRO A 97 5.36 10.45 0.04
C PRO A 97 5.38 11.36 1.28
N TRP A 98 6.07 10.97 2.35
CA TRP A 98 6.09 11.65 3.65
C TRP A 98 7.48 11.80 4.24
N VAL A 99 7.59 12.66 5.26
CA VAL A 99 8.82 12.88 6.03
C VAL A 99 9.26 11.59 6.70
N ASN A 100 10.54 11.24 6.55
CA ASN A 100 11.11 10.02 7.10
C ASN A 100 11.43 10.16 8.61
N LYS A 101 10.40 10.32 9.45
CA LYS A 101 10.54 10.44 10.91
C LYS A 101 10.58 9.09 11.65
N ARG A 102 9.92 8.07 11.09
CA ARG A 102 9.82 6.69 11.62
C ARG A 102 9.38 6.60 13.10
N ASP A 103 8.32 7.31 13.46
CA ASP A 103 7.70 7.18 14.78
C ASP A 103 7.09 5.77 14.97
N THR A 104 7.12 5.26 16.20
CA THR A 104 6.56 3.95 16.56
C THR A 104 5.15 4.06 17.11
N THR A 105 4.23 3.27 16.55
CA THR A 105 2.89 3.06 17.08
C THR A 105 2.78 1.68 17.70
N VAL A 106 2.46 1.60 19.00
CA VAL A 106 2.27 0.32 19.70
C VAL A 106 0.85 -0.20 19.44
N VAL A 107 0.74 -1.46 19.06
CA VAL A 107 -0.52 -2.16 18.78
C VAL A 107 -0.62 -3.37 19.70
N ASN A 108 -1.67 -3.43 20.52
CA ASN A 108 -2.00 -4.62 21.30
C ASN A 108 -3.10 -5.39 20.57
N LEU A 109 -2.72 -6.51 19.95
CA LEU A 109 -3.62 -7.33 19.16
C LEU A 109 -4.14 -8.51 19.99
N ASN A 110 -5.45 -8.55 20.19
CA ASN A 110 -6.16 -9.67 20.80
C ASN A 110 -7.44 -9.96 20.00
N GLY A 111 -7.37 -10.87 19.03
CA GLY A 111 -8.45 -11.16 18.08
C GLY A 111 -8.56 -10.14 16.95
N ALA A 112 -8.80 -8.87 17.26
CA ALA A 112 -8.83 -7.79 16.26
C ALA A 112 -8.33 -6.46 16.84
N ALA A 113 -7.70 -5.64 16.00
CA ALA A 113 -7.34 -4.27 16.34
C ALA A 113 -7.40 -3.39 15.08
N GLU A 114 -7.79 -2.13 15.28
CA GLU A 114 -7.73 -1.08 14.26
C GLU A 114 -6.77 0.02 14.71
N VAL A 115 -5.90 0.47 13.81
CA VAL A 115 -4.91 1.51 14.12
C VAL A 115 -4.79 2.54 13.00
N ASN A 116 -4.66 3.80 13.39
CA ASN A 116 -4.37 4.88 12.45
C ASN A 116 -2.91 5.31 12.59
N LEU A 117 -2.17 5.24 11.50
CA LEU A 117 -0.78 5.65 11.40
C LEU A 117 -0.73 7.08 10.83
N GLU A 118 -0.49 8.05 11.71
CA GLU A 118 -0.29 9.46 11.32
C GLU A 118 1.10 9.66 10.70
N VAL A 119 1.14 10.25 9.51
CA VAL A 119 2.37 10.61 8.79
C VAL A 119 2.31 12.07 8.33
N THR A 120 3.46 12.68 8.04
CA THR A 120 3.51 14.05 7.50
C THR A 120 3.85 14.01 6.00
N PRO A 121 2.87 14.05 5.08
CA PRO A 121 3.14 14.05 3.65
C PRO A 121 3.85 15.34 3.23
N TYR A 122 4.64 15.30 2.16
CA TYR A 122 5.25 16.53 1.62
C TYR A 122 4.22 17.45 0.96
N PHE A 123 3.29 16.84 0.21
CA PHE A 123 2.22 17.50 -0.51
C PHE A 123 0.90 16.76 -0.34
N ILE A 124 -0.22 17.44 -0.60
CA ILE A 124 -1.56 16.83 -0.72
C ILE A 124 -2.18 17.26 -2.04
N VAL A 125 -2.73 16.29 -2.77
CA VAL A 125 -3.54 16.51 -3.97
C VAL A 125 -5.01 16.43 -3.59
N SER A 126 -5.74 17.51 -3.83
CA SER A 126 -7.15 17.68 -3.44
C SER A 126 -7.96 18.24 -4.60
N ASP A 127 -9.29 18.21 -4.48
CA ASP A 127 -10.24 18.77 -5.45
C ASP A 127 -10.00 18.30 -6.90
N ALA A 128 -9.51 17.07 -7.04
CA ALA A 128 -9.17 16.50 -8.34
C ALA A 128 -10.45 16.21 -9.15
N LYS A 129 -10.48 16.72 -10.38
CA LYS A 129 -11.57 16.51 -11.35
C LYS A 129 -10.97 16.24 -12.72
N ALA A 130 -11.59 15.34 -13.47
CA ALA A 130 -11.20 15.04 -14.84
C ALA A 130 -12.41 15.19 -15.77
N ASN A 131 -12.17 15.63 -17.00
CA ASN A 131 -13.18 15.70 -18.04
C ASN A 131 -12.59 15.27 -19.39
N LEU A 132 -13.35 14.49 -20.15
CA LEU A 132 -12.99 14.11 -21.52
C LEU A 132 -13.72 15.02 -22.51
N SER A 133 -12.97 15.69 -23.38
CA SER A 133 -13.51 16.47 -24.51
C SER A 133 -12.81 16.05 -25.80
N GLY A 134 -13.57 15.52 -26.76
CA GLY A 134 -13.01 14.89 -27.96
C GLY A 134 -12.09 13.71 -27.58
N ASN A 135 -10.80 13.87 -27.80
CA ASN A 135 -9.75 12.92 -27.42
C ASN A 135 -8.82 13.46 -26.30
N SER A 136 -9.10 14.63 -25.74
CA SER A 136 -8.29 15.25 -24.69
C SER A 136 -8.93 15.06 -23.32
N ILE A 137 -8.15 14.55 -22.36
CA ILE A 137 -8.52 14.50 -20.95
C ILE A 137 -7.91 15.71 -20.26
N SER A 138 -8.76 16.60 -19.75
CA SER A 138 -8.38 17.70 -18.87
C SER A 138 -8.46 17.25 -17.42
N VAL A 139 -7.39 17.46 -16.65
CA VAL A 139 -7.32 17.15 -15.22
C VAL A 139 -7.03 18.43 -14.46
N THR A 140 -7.92 18.78 -13.53
CA THR A 140 -7.76 19.91 -12.61
C THR A 140 -7.60 19.38 -11.20
N PHE A 141 -6.70 19.97 -10.41
CA PHE A 141 -6.49 19.60 -9.02
C PHE A 141 -5.87 20.77 -8.24
N LYS A 142 -5.99 20.72 -6.91
CA LYS A 142 -5.33 21.63 -5.99
C LYS A 142 -4.18 20.90 -5.30
N LEU A 143 -2.97 21.45 -5.42
CA LEU A 143 -1.77 20.98 -4.73
C LEU A 143 -1.52 21.84 -3.48
N SER A 144 -1.60 21.22 -2.31
CA SER A 144 -1.22 21.86 -1.05
C SER A 144 0.19 21.42 -0.65
N LYS A 145 1.05 22.37 -0.29
CA LYS A 145 2.37 22.08 0.29
C LYS A 145 2.24 21.99 1.81
N ILE A 146 2.70 20.89 2.39
CA ILE A 146 2.62 20.65 3.84
C ILE A 146 3.99 20.85 4.48
N VAL A 147 5.05 20.33 3.87
CA VAL A 147 6.44 20.56 4.30
C VAL A 147 7.00 21.72 3.49
N GLU A 148 7.37 22.82 4.16
CA GLU A 148 7.78 24.07 3.51
C GLU A 148 8.98 23.90 2.56
N THR A 149 9.96 23.10 3.00
CA THR A 149 11.18 22.79 2.25
C THR A 149 10.97 21.78 1.11
N ALA A 150 9.75 21.24 0.93
CA ALA A 150 9.46 20.28 -0.12
C ALA A 150 9.57 20.90 -1.52
N THR A 151 10.23 20.19 -2.44
CA THR A 151 10.29 20.52 -3.86
C THR A 151 9.59 19.45 -4.68
N ILE A 152 9.00 19.86 -5.81
CA ILE A 152 8.32 18.94 -6.72
C ILE A 152 9.37 18.29 -7.63
N ASP A 153 9.31 16.97 -7.79
CA ASP A 153 10.08 16.22 -8.79
C ASP A 153 9.30 16.15 -10.11
N LYS A 154 8.06 15.66 -10.05
CA LYS A 154 7.17 15.55 -11.21
C LYS A 154 5.72 15.38 -10.80
N GLY A 155 4.82 15.68 -11.73
CA GLY A 155 3.43 15.21 -11.71
C GLY A 155 3.23 14.04 -12.66
N ILE A 156 2.20 13.25 -12.47
CA ILE A 156 1.90 12.07 -13.29
C ILE A 156 0.38 12.00 -13.50
N ILE A 157 -0.09 12.21 -14.73
CA ILE A 157 -1.47 11.89 -15.11
C ILE A 157 -1.48 10.46 -15.63
N SER A 158 -2.28 9.61 -15.01
CA SER A 158 -2.50 8.22 -15.42
C SER A 158 -3.93 8.05 -15.90
N VAL A 159 -4.11 7.30 -16.99
CA VAL A 159 -5.40 6.90 -17.55
C VAL A 159 -5.44 5.39 -17.71
N GLY A 160 -6.55 4.78 -17.33
CA GLY A 160 -6.73 3.33 -17.31
C GLY A 160 -8.19 2.91 -17.45
N SER A 161 -8.43 1.62 -17.26
CA SER A 161 -9.75 1.01 -17.39
C SER A 161 -10.20 0.24 -16.15
N THR A 162 -9.49 0.42 -15.03
CA THR A 162 -9.73 -0.30 -13.77
C THR A 162 -9.68 0.68 -12.60
N GLY A 163 -10.16 0.23 -11.44
CA GLY A 163 -10.09 1.03 -10.21
C GLY A 163 -8.71 1.10 -9.57
N LEU A 164 -7.74 0.28 -10.02
CA LEU A 164 -6.36 0.30 -9.54
C LEU A 164 -5.52 1.04 -10.57
N ILE A 165 -5.11 2.26 -10.24
CA ILE A 165 -4.40 3.11 -11.21
C ILE A 165 -3.40 4.01 -10.50
N ASP A 166 -2.20 4.09 -11.06
CA ASP A 166 -1.09 4.91 -10.58
C ASP A 166 -0.08 5.13 -11.71
N GLY A 167 1.12 5.64 -11.40
CA GLY A 167 2.13 5.94 -12.42
C GLY A 167 2.72 4.71 -13.10
N GLN A 168 2.69 3.55 -12.44
CA GLN A 168 3.25 2.28 -12.93
C GLN A 168 2.15 1.38 -13.51
N ASN A 169 0.94 1.43 -12.96
CA ASN A 169 -0.21 0.69 -13.43
C ASN A 169 -1.20 1.63 -14.15
N ALA A 170 -0.93 1.90 -15.43
CA ALA A 170 -1.79 2.70 -16.29
C ALA A 170 -1.80 2.17 -17.73
N PHE A 171 -2.93 2.34 -18.43
CA PHE A 171 -2.95 2.13 -19.88
C PHE A 171 -2.12 3.19 -20.59
N ARG A 172 -2.14 4.43 -20.07
CA ARG A 172 -1.25 5.50 -20.48
C ARG A 172 -0.96 6.44 -19.32
N ALA A 173 0.30 6.85 -19.20
CA ALA A 173 0.73 7.88 -18.26
C ALA A 173 1.46 9.03 -18.98
N LYS A 174 1.35 10.25 -18.43
CA LYS A 174 2.09 11.43 -18.87
C LYS A 174 2.73 12.10 -17.66
N ASN A 175 4.05 12.23 -17.70
CA ASN A 175 4.79 13.03 -16.71
C ASN A 175 4.59 14.53 -17.00
N ILE A 176 4.43 15.30 -15.94
CA ILE A 176 4.41 16.76 -15.93
C ILE A 176 5.70 17.22 -15.24
N LYS A 177 6.43 18.14 -15.87
CA LYS A 177 7.67 18.69 -15.33
C LYS A 177 7.42 19.48 -14.04
N ALA A 178 8.37 19.45 -13.11
CA ALA A 178 8.28 20.15 -11.83
C ALA A 178 7.97 21.65 -11.97
N ASP A 179 8.65 22.34 -12.88
CA ASP A 179 8.55 23.78 -13.10
C ASP A 179 7.15 24.25 -13.55
N ALA A 180 6.40 23.37 -14.21
CA ALA A 180 5.05 23.62 -14.66
C ALA A 180 4.01 23.52 -13.53
N ILE A 181 4.28 22.78 -12.46
CA ILE A 181 3.33 22.56 -11.36
C ILE A 181 3.53 23.63 -10.29
N LYS A 182 2.44 24.25 -9.85
CA LYS A 182 2.46 25.27 -8.79
C LYS A 182 1.67 24.80 -7.56
N VAL A 183 1.97 25.37 -6.41
CA VAL A 183 1.09 25.24 -5.23
C VAL A 183 -0.21 25.98 -5.53
N GLY A 184 -1.35 25.39 -5.15
CA GLY A 184 -2.68 25.88 -5.50
C GLY A 184 -3.29 25.09 -6.66
N THR A 185 -4.18 25.74 -7.41
CA THR A 185 -4.93 25.11 -8.51
C THR A 185 -4.05 24.93 -9.75
N ASN A 186 -4.11 23.74 -10.34
CA ASN A 186 -3.42 23.38 -11.57
C ASN A 186 -4.39 22.71 -12.54
N THR A 187 -4.18 22.91 -13.83
CA THR A 187 -4.90 22.21 -14.90
C THR A 187 -3.92 21.74 -15.96
N PHE A 188 -4.01 20.46 -16.33
CA PHE A 188 -3.17 19.86 -17.36
C PHE A 188 -3.98 18.93 -18.24
N THR A 189 -3.51 18.72 -19.47
CA THR A 189 -4.17 17.86 -20.44
C THR A 189 -3.33 16.63 -20.81
N LEU A 190 -4.01 15.56 -21.19
CA LEU A 190 -3.46 14.36 -21.79
C LEU A 190 -4.29 14.00 -23.03
N ASP A 191 -3.68 14.09 -24.21
CA ASP A 191 -4.37 13.85 -25.49
C ASP A 191 -4.20 12.41 -25.94
N LEU A 192 -5.29 11.64 -25.97
CA LEU A 192 -5.30 10.25 -26.43
C LEU A 192 -5.25 10.18 -27.96
N LYS A 193 -4.48 9.22 -28.48
CA LYS A 193 -4.61 8.85 -29.88
C LYS A 193 -5.96 8.16 -30.13
N SER A 194 -6.44 8.15 -31.37
CA SER A 194 -7.75 7.60 -31.73
C SER A 194 -7.89 6.13 -31.32
N GLU A 195 -6.87 5.32 -31.54
CA GLU A 195 -6.83 3.91 -31.16
C GLU A 195 -6.86 3.71 -29.63
N GLN A 196 -6.20 4.60 -28.88
CA GLN A 196 -6.18 4.58 -27.42
C GLN A 196 -7.55 4.93 -26.85
N LEU A 197 -8.18 5.96 -27.40
CA LEU A 197 -9.53 6.38 -27.01
C LEU A 197 -10.54 5.28 -27.28
N SER A 198 -10.51 4.66 -28.47
CA SER A 198 -11.38 3.54 -28.82
C SER A 198 -11.19 2.35 -27.89
N ALA A 199 -9.93 1.99 -27.60
CA ALA A 199 -9.62 0.92 -26.65
C ALA A 199 -10.20 1.19 -25.26
N LEU A 200 -10.03 2.40 -24.72
CA LEU A 200 -10.55 2.77 -23.40
C LEU A 200 -12.09 2.85 -23.38
N LYS A 201 -12.73 3.42 -24.42
CA LYS A 201 -14.20 3.49 -24.53
C LYS A 201 -14.87 2.12 -24.59
N SER A 202 -14.18 1.13 -25.15
CA SER A 202 -14.67 -0.26 -25.20
C SER A 202 -14.71 -0.94 -23.83
N LYS A 203 -14.01 -0.40 -22.82
CA LYS A 203 -13.98 -0.95 -21.47
C LYS A 203 -15.17 -0.46 -20.63
N PRO A 204 -15.52 -1.18 -19.55
CA PRO A 204 -16.60 -0.77 -18.65
C PRO A 204 -16.33 0.57 -17.97
N ARG A 205 -15.07 0.87 -17.67
CA ARG A 205 -14.62 2.07 -16.95
C ARG A 205 -13.53 2.79 -17.71
N MET A 206 -13.45 4.10 -17.52
CA MET A 206 -12.32 4.93 -17.96
C MET A 206 -11.87 5.77 -16.78
N THR A 207 -10.81 5.33 -16.13
CA THR A 207 -10.34 5.94 -14.89
C THR A 207 -9.15 6.86 -15.14
N VAL A 208 -9.07 7.93 -14.35
CA VAL A 208 -8.00 8.92 -14.37
C VAL A 208 -7.49 9.15 -12.96
N ARG A 209 -6.19 9.34 -12.80
CA ARG A 209 -5.58 9.71 -11.52
C ARG A 209 -4.43 10.67 -11.74
N ILE A 210 -4.26 11.62 -10.82
CA ILE A 210 -3.13 12.54 -10.80
C ILE A 210 -2.27 12.26 -9.56
N GLY A 211 -0.98 12.06 -9.76
CA GLY A 211 0.02 11.96 -8.70
C GLY A 211 1.00 13.12 -8.75
N VAL A 212 1.54 13.51 -7.59
CA VAL A 212 2.65 14.46 -7.46
C VAL A 212 3.73 13.84 -6.59
N LYS A 213 4.95 13.79 -7.11
CA LYS A 213 6.12 13.27 -6.39
C LYS A 213 6.97 14.42 -5.86
N ALA A 214 7.32 14.35 -4.59
CA ALA A 214 8.32 15.24 -3.99
C ALA A 214 9.74 14.74 -4.32
N SER A 215 10.70 15.64 -4.47
CA SER A 215 12.11 15.26 -4.68
C SER A 215 12.69 14.47 -3.51
N GLN A 216 12.15 14.69 -2.30
CA GLN A 216 12.54 14.02 -1.06
C GLN A 216 11.87 12.66 -0.84
N ALA A 217 10.98 12.22 -1.74
CA ALA A 217 10.23 10.98 -1.60
C ALA A 217 10.60 9.96 -2.67
N ASP A 218 10.44 8.67 -2.36
CA ASP A 218 10.53 7.59 -3.35
C ASP A 218 9.20 7.43 -4.13
N GLN A 219 8.06 7.63 -3.45
CA GLN A 219 6.71 7.52 -3.99
C GLN A 219 6.00 8.87 -4.15
N ALA A 220 4.97 8.88 -5.01
CA ALA A 220 4.09 10.02 -5.20
C ALA A 220 2.87 9.97 -4.27
N ILE A 221 2.35 11.15 -3.91
CA ILE A 221 1.00 11.28 -3.34
C ILE A 221 0.00 11.39 -4.50
N TYR A 222 -1.18 10.80 -4.38
CA TYR A 222 -2.18 10.77 -5.44
C TYR A 222 -3.48 11.48 -5.05
N SER A 223 -4.30 11.79 -6.05
CA SER A 223 -5.72 12.03 -5.88
C SER A 223 -6.48 10.73 -5.61
N PRO A 224 -7.76 10.80 -5.19
CA PRO A 224 -8.70 9.73 -5.44
C PRO A 224 -8.77 9.37 -6.94
N VAL A 225 -9.21 8.16 -7.24
CA VAL A 225 -9.47 7.73 -8.62
C VAL A 225 -10.71 8.45 -9.13
N MET A 226 -10.61 9.07 -10.30
CA MET A 226 -11.72 9.73 -10.98
C MET A 226 -12.24 8.80 -12.07
N ASP A 227 -13.56 8.62 -12.17
CA ASP A 227 -14.17 7.89 -13.29
C ASP A 227 -14.75 8.87 -14.30
N LEU A 228 -14.59 8.54 -15.58
CA LEU A 228 -15.15 9.31 -16.71
C LEU A 228 -16.35 8.58 -17.35
N LYS A 229 -16.70 7.38 -16.86
CA LYS A 229 -17.80 6.56 -17.37
C LYS A 229 -18.56 5.87 -16.24
#